data_AF-A0A336M333-F1
#
_entry.id   AF-A0A336M333-F1
#
_cell.length_a   1.000
_cell.length_b   1.000
_cell.length_c   1.000
_cell.angle_alpha   90.00
_cell.angle_beta   90.00
_cell.angle_gamma   90.00
#
_symmetry.space_group_name_H-M   'P 1'
#
loop_
_entity.id
_entity.type
_entity.pdbx_description
1 polymer ?
#
loop_
_entity_poly.entity_id
_entity_poly.type
_entity_poly.pdbx_seq_one_letter_code
_entity_poly.pdbx_strand_id
1 'polypeptide(L)'
;MKLLIVTLFALLAVASARINFDEVRPIEEKLLQDPDRYPLWTAFYSPHARGSGRIVGGSIADPGQFPYQCAQFISAAGGTYFCGCSIIGPRTILTAAHCVDEARSVEVILGAQNIRQNEPSQVVYEVPASSIKVHEKWDTRRILNDIAVINLSTDIKFNDRIQPISLPRWSDVAELYTGEACTTSGWGPSSSISDVLRWVETKVITNTECANVYGTIVTAGNICATGAGGKSSCNGDSGGPQTVVTKNGLTQVGIVSFGASAGCERGYPHAYTRITRFLDWIEANIASARVNFDEVRPIEEKLLQDPERYPLWTAFYGPDGSGRIVGGSIAQPGQFPYQCAQFISAAGGTYFCGCSIIGPRTILTAAHCVDEARSVEVILGAQNIRQNEPSQVVYEIPASSIKVHENWDTRRILNDIAVINLSTDIKFNDRIQPINLPKWSDVGELYTGEVCTTSGWGPSSSISDELRWVETQVITNTECANVYGTVVTAGNICASGTGGKSSCNGDSGGPQTVKTENGLTQVGIVSFGASAGCERGYPHAYTRITRFLDWIVANSEVEIRP
;
A
#
# COMPACT_ATOMS: atom_id res chain seq x y z
N MET A 1 54.62 1.89 5.13
CA MET A 1 54.29 3.31 5.39
C MET A 1 53.04 3.62 4.56
N LYS A 2 51.89 3.66 5.27
CA LYS A 2 50.54 4.12 4.91
C LYS A 2 50.13 4.21 3.42
N LEU A 3 49.31 3.25 2.98
CA LEU A 3 48.40 3.40 1.85
C LEU A 3 47.20 4.25 2.32
N LEU A 4 47.01 5.45 1.78
CA LEU A 4 45.80 6.24 2.00
C LEU A 4 44.69 5.68 1.08
N ILE A 5 43.67 5.10 1.69
CA ILE A 5 42.38 4.83 1.05
C ILE A 5 41.62 6.16 1.06
N VAL A 6 41.46 6.77 -0.11
CA VAL A 6 40.52 7.88 -0.30
C VAL A 6 39.15 7.26 -0.54
N THR A 7 38.35 7.15 0.52
CA THR A 7 36.91 6.89 0.41
C THR A 7 36.26 8.10 -0.27
N LEU A 8 35.86 7.92 -1.51
CA LEU A 8 35.01 8.85 -2.25
C LEU A 8 33.60 8.76 -1.64
N PHE A 9 33.33 9.53 -0.58
CA PHE A 9 31.96 9.82 -0.18
C PHE A 9 31.35 10.66 -1.31
N ALA A 10 30.48 10.05 -2.11
CA ALA A 10 29.56 10.78 -2.95
C ALA A 10 28.54 11.49 -2.04
N LEU A 11 28.92 12.67 -1.53
CA LEU A 11 27.97 13.67 -1.10
C LEU A 11 27.21 14.08 -2.36
N LEU A 12 26.02 13.50 -2.57
CA LEU A 12 24.98 14.09 -3.40
C LEU A 12 24.56 15.40 -2.73
N ALA A 13 25.37 16.44 -2.94
CA ALA A 13 24.91 17.80 -2.82
C ALA A 13 23.95 18.04 -4.00
N VAL A 14 22.67 17.70 -3.80
CA VAL A 14 21.63 18.18 -4.69
C VAL A 14 21.61 19.69 -4.49
N ALA A 15 22.07 20.43 -5.49
CA ALA A 15 21.86 21.85 -5.54
C ALA A 15 20.34 22.07 -5.62
N SER A 16 19.68 22.26 -4.47
CA SER A 16 18.28 22.68 -4.45
C SER A 16 18.22 24.00 -5.19
N ALA A 17 17.54 24.04 -6.33
CA ALA A 17 17.09 25.31 -6.86
C ALA A 17 16.22 25.91 -5.75
N ARG A 18 16.71 26.93 -5.04
CA ARG A 18 15.89 27.58 -4.02
C ARG A 18 14.67 28.16 -4.74
N ILE A 19 13.47 27.75 -4.32
CA ILE A 19 12.21 28.35 -4.76
C ILE A 19 12.36 29.87 -4.70
N ASN A 20 12.15 30.55 -5.82
CA ASN A 20 12.03 32.00 -5.83
C ASN A 20 10.63 32.38 -5.34
N PHE A 21 10.48 32.58 -4.04
CA PHE A 21 9.20 32.91 -3.40
C PHE A 21 8.53 34.19 -3.93
N ASP A 22 9.26 35.05 -4.63
CA ASP A 22 8.71 36.26 -5.26
C ASP A 22 7.96 35.93 -6.58
N GLU A 23 8.20 34.75 -7.15
CA GLU A 23 7.55 34.26 -8.37
C GLU A 23 6.42 33.26 -8.08
N VAL A 24 6.32 32.79 -6.84
CA VAL A 24 5.30 31.81 -6.43
C VAL A 24 3.95 32.49 -6.23
N ARG A 25 2.91 31.91 -6.83
CA ARG A 25 1.53 32.39 -6.75
C ARG A 25 0.60 31.32 -6.16
N PRO A 26 -0.51 31.68 -5.51
CA PRO A 26 -1.56 30.71 -5.18
C PRO A 26 -2.07 29.99 -6.43
N ILE A 27 -2.41 28.71 -6.34
CA ILE A 27 -2.90 27.92 -7.50
C ILE A 27 -4.11 28.55 -8.17
N GLU A 28 -4.94 29.27 -7.42
CA GLU A 28 -6.18 29.83 -7.93
C GLU A 28 -5.95 30.96 -8.93
N GLU A 29 -4.78 31.61 -8.91
CA GLU A 29 -4.37 32.53 -9.96
C GLU A 29 -4.18 31.81 -11.30
N LYS A 30 -3.72 30.55 -11.31
CA LYS A 30 -3.63 29.71 -12.52
C LYS A 30 -5.02 29.40 -13.05
N LEU A 31 -5.91 28.97 -12.15
CA LEU A 31 -7.25 28.51 -12.53
C LEU A 31 -8.08 29.64 -13.16
N LEU A 32 -7.90 30.88 -12.68
CA LEU A 32 -8.51 32.07 -13.27
C LEU A 32 -7.95 32.47 -14.65
N GLN A 33 -6.75 32.02 -15.03
CA GLN A 33 -6.15 32.33 -16.33
C GLN A 33 -6.70 31.46 -17.46
N ASP A 34 -7.37 30.34 -17.15
CA ASP A 34 -7.97 29.43 -18.13
C ASP A 34 -9.47 29.19 -17.82
N PRO A 35 -10.33 30.19 -18.05
CA PRO A 35 -11.76 30.09 -17.75
C PRO A 35 -12.51 29.08 -18.64
N ASP A 36 -11.95 28.70 -19.79
CA ASP A 36 -12.57 27.70 -20.67
C ASP A 36 -12.41 26.29 -20.08
N ARG A 37 -11.28 26.03 -19.40
CA ARG A 37 -11.01 24.78 -18.69
C ARG A 37 -11.64 24.75 -17.29
N TYR A 38 -11.65 25.89 -16.59
CA TYR A 38 -12.16 26.03 -15.21
C TYR A 38 -13.32 27.04 -15.10
N PRO A 39 -14.44 26.84 -15.82
CA PRO A 39 -15.49 27.86 -15.95
C PRO A 39 -16.14 28.24 -14.63
N LEU A 40 -16.34 27.28 -13.72
CA LEU A 40 -16.91 27.55 -12.41
C LEU A 40 -15.96 28.32 -11.49
N TRP A 41 -14.63 28.24 -11.71
CA TRP A 41 -13.69 28.94 -10.84
C TRP A 41 -13.86 30.46 -10.92
N THR A 42 -14.25 31.01 -12.07
CA THR A 42 -14.60 32.44 -12.19
C THR A 42 -15.88 32.84 -11.45
N ALA A 43 -16.80 31.91 -11.22
CA ALA A 43 -18.03 32.14 -10.47
C ALA A 43 -17.80 32.06 -8.94
N PHE A 44 -16.84 31.23 -8.51
CA PHE A 44 -16.51 30.96 -7.11
C PHE A 44 -15.19 31.58 -6.64
N TYR A 45 -14.48 32.29 -7.51
CA TYR A 45 -13.25 33.01 -7.18
C TYR A 45 -13.21 34.37 -7.89
N SER A 46 -12.99 35.46 -7.14
CA SER A 46 -12.81 36.81 -7.72
C SER A 46 -11.45 37.39 -7.34
N PRO A 47 -10.64 37.87 -8.31
CA PRO A 47 -9.33 38.49 -8.03
C PRO A 47 -9.41 39.85 -7.30
N HIS A 48 -10.62 40.35 -6.97
CA HIS A 48 -10.85 41.71 -6.48
C HIS A 48 -11.16 41.86 -4.99
N ALA A 49 -11.01 40.83 -4.15
CA ALA A 49 -11.05 41.02 -2.70
C ALA A 49 -9.74 41.62 -2.16
N ARG A 50 -9.37 42.83 -2.60
CA ARG A 50 -8.35 43.66 -1.94
C ARG A 50 -8.93 44.23 -0.64
N GLY A 51 -9.11 43.36 0.35
CA GLY A 51 -9.32 43.75 1.75
C GLY A 51 -7.96 43.92 2.43
N SER A 52 -7.79 44.98 3.22
CA SER A 52 -6.55 45.26 3.95
C SER A 52 -6.12 44.08 4.83
N GLY A 53 -4.89 43.63 4.63
CA GLY A 53 -4.23 42.50 5.28
C GLY A 53 -4.59 42.25 6.75
N ARG A 54 -5.40 41.22 6.96
CA ARG A 54 -5.30 40.32 8.12
C ARG A 54 -6.15 39.09 7.83
N ILE A 55 -5.64 37.93 8.23
CA ILE A 55 -6.49 36.77 8.49
C ILE A 55 -7.61 37.22 9.43
N VAL A 56 -8.86 36.97 9.07
CA VAL A 56 -9.98 37.06 10.00
C VAL A 56 -10.12 35.68 10.66
N GLY A 57 -9.87 35.60 11.96
CA GLY A 57 -10.28 34.48 12.81
C GLY A 57 -9.35 33.25 12.98
N GLY A 58 -8.23 33.14 12.25
CA GLY A 58 -7.24 32.05 12.39
C GLY A 58 -5.99 32.39 13.21
N SER A 59 -5.40 31.39 13.86
CA SER A 59 -4.23 31.48 14.74
C SER A 59 -2.93 31.07 14.04
N ILE A 60 -1.78 31.58 14.51
CA ILE A 60 -0.48 31.03 14.11
C ILE A 60 -0.36 29.65 14.75
N ALA A 61 0.10 28.65 14.00
CA ALA A 61 0.36 27.33 14.53
C ALA A 61 1.63 27.34 15.38
N ASP A 62 1.67 26.58 16.47
CA ASP A 62 2.93 26.33 17.15
C ASP A 62 3.81 25.41 16.29
N PRO A 63 5.14 25.57 16.34
CA PRO A 63 6.03 24.70 15.60
C PRO A 63 5.79 23.21 15.94
N GLY A 64 5.38 22.40 14.95
CA GLY A 64 5.07 20.98 15.13
C GLY A 64 3.63 20.68 15.58
N GLN A 65 2.76 21.68 15.69
CA GLN A 65 1.35 21.49 16.08
C GLN A 65 0.57 20.60 15.09
N PHE A 66 0.91 20.67 13.80
CA PHE A 66 0.29 19.89 12.73
C PHE A 66 1.37 19.14 11.94
N PRO A 67 1.95 18.06 12.49
CA PRO A 67 3.12 17.40 11.91
C PRO A 67 2.82 16.67 10.58
N TYR A 68 1.54 16.53 10.24
CA TYR A 68 1.06 15.98 8.97
C TYR A 68 0.94 17.02 7.86
N GLN A 69 0.98 18.32 8.19
CA GLN A 69 0.85 19.38 7.21
C GLN A 69 2.10 19.43 6.32
N CYS A 70 1.88 19.52 5.01
CA CYS A 70 2.95 19.84 4.06
C CYS A 70 2.58 21.00 3.14
N ALA A 71 3.62 21.59 2.55
CA ALA A 71 3.54 22.60 1.52
C ALA A 71 3.95 21.99 0.18
N GLN A 72 3.31 22.38 -0.91
CA GLN A 72 3.67 21.93 -2.25
C GLN A 72 3.81 23.11 -3.22
N PHE A 73 4.91 23.13 -3.97
CA PHE A 73 5.22 24.11 -5.01
C PHE A 73 5.14 23.42 -6.36
N ILE A 74 4.15 23.83 -7.16
CA ILE A 74 3.76 23.16 -8.38
C ILE A 74 4.33 23.91 -9.57
N SER A 75 5.23 23.27 -10.30
CA SER A 75 5.70 23.78 -11.59
C SER A 75 4.70 23.40 -12.66
N ALA A 76 4.07 24.41 -13.28
CA ALA A 76 3.08 24.20 -14.35
C ALA A 76 3.28 25.22 -15.48
N ALA A 77 2.45 25.14 -16.52
CA ALA A 77 2.40 26.22 -17.51
C ALA A 77 2.06 27.56 -16.83
N GLY A 78 2.81 28.62 -17.17
CA GLY A 78 2.58 29.96 -16.63
C GLY A 78 3.33 30.31 -15.33
N GLY A 79 4.00 29.36 -14.67
CA GLY A 79 4.86 29.65 -13.52
C GLY A 79 4.84 28.57 -12.42
N THR A 80 5.27 28.98 -11.23
CA THR A 80 5.24 28.16 -10.02
C THR A 80 4.07 28.55 -9.14
N TYR A 81 3.29 27.57 -8.72
CA TYR A 81 2.09 27.76 -7.93
C TYR A 81 2.21 27.09 -6.56
N PHE A 82 1.32 27.43 -5.63
CA PHE A 82 1.33 26.92 -4.26
C PHE A 82 0.00 26.27 -3.88
N CYS A 83 0.09 25.14 -3.20
CA CYS A 83 -0.99 24.49 -2.45
C CYS A 83 -0.47 23.94 -1.12
N GLY A 84 -1.39 23.65 -0.21
CA GLY A 84 -1.14 22.77 0.92
C GLY A 84 -1.29 21.29 0.53
N CYS A 85 -0.88 20.41 1.44
CA CYS A 85 -1.05 18.97 1.35
C CYS A 85 -0.98 18.32 2.74
N SER A 86 -1.13 17.00 2.77
CA SER A 86 -1.09 16.20 4.00
C SER A 86 -0.32 14.89 3.83
N ILE A 87 0.46 14.49 4.83
CA ILE A 87 1.14 13.20 4.88
C ILE A 87 0.14 12.14 5.35
N ILE A 88 -0.15 11.13 4.51
CA ILE A 88 -1.10 10.05 4.86
C ILE A 88 -0.44 8.68 4.99
N GLY A 89 0.87 8.60 4.72
CA GLY A 89 1.65 7.37 4.83
C GLY A 89 3.14 7.62 4.69
N PRO A 90 3.98 6.56 4.73
CA PRO A 90 5.44 6.67 4.65
C PRO A 90 5.95 7.22 3.33
N ARG A 91 5.17 7.17 2.25
CA ARG A 91 5.53 7.72 0.93
C ARG A 91 4.39 8.45 0.23
N THR A 92 3.27 8.66 0.92
CA THR A 92 2.07 9.18 0.26
C THR A 92 1.65 10.50 0.86
N ILE A 93 1.52 11.47 -0.03
CA ILE A 93 1.00 12.79 0.22
C ILE A 93 -0.39 12.89 -0.43
N LEU A 94 -1.36 13.39 0.30
CA LEU A 94 -2.73 13.62 -0.15
C LEU A 94 -2.96 15.11 -0.40
N THR A 95 -3.57 15.43 -1.54
CA THR A 95 -3.86 16.81 -1.98
C THR A 95 -5.10 16.85 -2.90
N ALA A 96 -5.46 18.03 -3.38
CA ALA A 96 -6.56 18.23 -4.33
C ALA A 96 -6.11 18.00 -5.77
N ALA A 97 -7.03 17.55 -6.64
CA ALA A 97 -6.73 17.33 -8.05
C ALA A 97 -6.41 18.66 -8.76
N HIS A 98 -7.16 19.72 -8.48
CA HIS A 98 -6.95 21.03 -9.11
C HIS A 98 -5.57 21.64 -8.81
N CYS A 99 -4.89 21.17 -7.75
CA CYS A 99 -3.54 21.59 -7.43
C CYS A 99 -2.50 21.02 -8.40
N VAL A 100 -2.74 19.82 -8.97
CA VAL A 100 -1.70 19.03 -9.63
C VAL A 100 -2.09 18.44 -11.00
N ASP A 101 -3.29 18.70 -11.51
CA ASP A 101 -3.79 18.15 -12.77
C ASP A 101 -3.00 18.58 -14.03
N GLU A 102 -2.24 19.67 -13.93
CA GLU A 102 -1.33 20.17 -14.97
C GLU A 102 0.11 20.32 -14.47
N ALA A 103 0.45 19.66 -13.35
CA ALA A 103 1.78 19.71 -12.79
C ALA A 103 2.78 19.01 -13.71
N ARG A 104 3.92 19.67 -13.96
CA ARG A 104 5.11 19.09 -14.61
C ARG A 104 6.03 18.46 -13.57
N SER A 105 6.13 19.11 -12.42
CA SER A 105 6.79 18.62 -11.22
C SER A 105 6.21 19.32 -10.00
N VAL A 106 6.43 18.73 -8.83
CA VAL A 106 6.02 19.28 -7.54
C VAL A 106 7.20 19.19 -6.58
N GLU A 107 7.53 20.27 -5.91
CA GLU A 107 8.40 20.23 -4.73
C GLU A 107 7.52 20.16 -3.49
N VAL A 108 7.68 19.12 -2.66
CA VAL A 108 6.94 18.94 -1.40
C VAL A 108 7.87 19.22 -0.23
N ILE A 109 7.46 20.14 0.65
CA ILE A 109 8.19 20.48 1.89
C ILE A 109 7.40 19.98 3.10
N LEU A 110 8.05 19.13 3.90
CA LEU A 110 7.54 18.59 5.16
C LEU A 110 8.21 19.30 6.35
N GLY A 111 7.55 19.32 7.52
CA GLY A 111 8.16 19.79 8.77
C GLY A 111 8.44 21.30 8.84
N ALA A 112 7.90 22.08 7.91
CA ALA A 112 8.01 23.53 7.89
C ALA A 112 7.04 24.18 8.88
N GLN A 113 7.53 25.14 9.66
CA GLN A 113 6.74 26.16 10.31
C GLN A 113 6.75 27.43 9.46
N ASN A 114 7.94 27.92 9.07
CA ASN A 114 8.11 29.03 8.15
C ASN A 114 8.63 28.55 6.79
N ILE A 115 7.78 28.55 5.77
CA ILE A 115 8.13 28.03 4.44
C ILE A 115 9.12 28.90 3.67
N ARG A 116 9.29 30.19 4.03
CA ARG A 116 10.28 31.08 3.39
C ARG A 116 11.66 31.00 4.02
N GLN A 117 11.81 30.27 5.12
CA GLN A 117 13.07 30.06 5.82
C GLN A 117 13.54 28.62 5.63
N ASN A 118 14.86 28.42 5.59
CA ASN A 118 15.45 27.09 5.62
C ASN A 118 15.55 26.61 7.07
N GLU A 119 14.51 25.91 7.54
CA GLU A 119 14.45 25.41 8.90
C GLU A 119 15.08 24.01 9.01
N PRO A 120 15.81 23.68 10.09
CA PRO A 120 16.42 22.36 10.23
C PRO A 120 15.43 21.18 10.25
N SER A 121 14.15 21.45 10.55
CA SER A 121 13.07 20.45 10.52
C SER A 121 12.53 20.19 9.12
N GLN A 122 12.90 21.00 8.12
CA GLN A 122 12.38 20.87 6.76
C GLN A 122 13.03 19.70 6.03
N VAL A 123 12.19 18.92 5.36
CA VAL A 123 12.60 17.88 4.42
C VAL A 123 11.91 18.16 3.10
N VAL A 124 12.69 18.22 2.03
CA VAL A 124 12.24 18.59 0.69
C VAL A 124 12.27 17.37 -0.22
N TYR A 125 11.19 17.16 -0.98
CA TYR A 125 11.07 16.11 -1.98
C TYR A 125 10.76 16.72 -3.34
N GLU A 126 11.60 16.39 -4.32
CA GLU A 126 11.36 16.72 -5.73
C GLU A 126 10.58 15.59 -6.40
N VAL A 127 9.39 15.89 -6.88
CA VAL A 127 8.43 14.91 -7.39
C VAL A 127 8.18 15.14 -8.88
N PRO A 128 8.46 14.17 -9.76
CA PRO A 128 8.10 14.27 -11.17
C PRO A 128 6.60 14.04 -11.39
N ALA A 129 6.03 14.55 -12.50
CA ALA A 129 4.63 14.32 -12.85
C ALA A 129 4.21 12.84 -12.88
N SER A 130 5.11 11.91 -13.21
CA SER A 130 4.84 10.47 -13.22
C SER A 130 4.53 9.88 -11.84
N SER A 131 4.88 10.58 -10.76
CA SER A 131 4.60 10.18 -9.37
C SER A 131 3.27 10.76 -8.85
N ILE A 132 2.55 11.51 -9.68
CA ILE A 132 1.28 12.16 -9.33
C ILE A 132 0.14 11.35 -9.92
N LYS A 133 -0.84 11.02 -9.08
CA LYS A 133 -2.05 10.34 -9.49
C LYS A 133 -3.25 11.22 -9.18
N VAL A 134 -3.84 11.78 -10.23
CA VAL A 134 -5.12 12.50 -10.18
C VAL A 134 -6.25 11.49 -10.35
N HIS A 135 -7.36 11.68 -9.63
CA HIS A 135 -8.53 10.84 -9.78
C HIS A 135 -9.01 10.83 -11.24
N GLU A 136 -9.26 9.64 -11.79
CA GLU A 136 -9.57 9.41 -13.21
C GLU A 136 -10.90 10.04 -13.67
N LYS A 137 -11.68 10.56 -12.73
CA LYS A 137 -12.99 11.18 -12.93
C LYS A 137 -13.00 12.63 -12.45
N TRP A 138 -11.83 13.22 -12.23
CA TRP A 138 -11.70 14.65 -11.94
C TRP A 138 -12.36 15.47 -13.06
N ASP A 139 -13.40 16.24 -12.72
CA ASP A 139 -14.14 17.08 -13.66
C ASP A 139 -13.89 18.55 -13.31
N THR A 140 -12.98 19.19 -14.05
CA THR A 140 -12.60 20.61 -13.86
C THR A 140 -13.77 21.57 -14.05
N ARG A 141 -14.79 21.18 -14.84
CA ARG A 141 -15.95 22.02 -15.14
C ARG A 141 -17.01 21.96 -14.06
N ARG A 142 -17.04 20.89 -13.25
CA ARG A 142 -18.02 20.70 -12.17
C ARG A 142 -17.41 20.64 -10.77
N ILE A 143 -16.08 20.64 -10.68
CA ILE A 143 -15.31 20.50 -9.44
C ILE A 143 -15.72 19.19 -8.71
N LEU A 144 -15.74 18.08 -9.47
CA LEU A 144 -16.09 16.75 -8.94
C LEU A 144 -14.86 15.86 -8.87
N ASN A 145 -14.73 15.08 -7.80
CA ASN A 145 -13.61 14.17 -7.54
C ASN A 145 -12.28 14.91 -7.44
N ASP A 146 -12.27 16.03 -6.71
CA ASP A 146 -11.12 16.90 -6.50
C ASP A 146 -10.12 16.29 -5.50
N ILE A 147 -9.43 15.23 -5.92
CA ILE A 147 -8.48 14.47 -5.11
C ILE A 147 -7.33 13.95 -5.96
N ALA A 148 -6.13 14.02 -5.39
CA ALA A 148 -4.93 13.45 -5.94
C ALA A 148 -4.03 12.89 -4.83
N VAL A 149 -3.22 11.88 -5.18
CA VAL A 149 -2.12 11.41 -4.34
C VAL A 149 -0.79 11.66 -5.05
N ILE A 150 0.23 11.97 -4.27
CA ILE A 150 1.60 12.09 -4.72
C ILE A 150 2.42 11.02 -4.00
N ASN A 151 3.04 10.14 -4.79
CA ASN A 151 3.85 9.03 -4.31
C ASN A 151 5.34 9.36 -4.38
N LEU A 152 5.95 9.56 -3.21
CA LEU A 152 7.36 9.88 -3.06
C LEU A 152 8.22 8.67 -3.43
N SER A 153 9.39 8.92 -4.01
CA SER A 153 10.35 7.88 -4.40
C SER A 153 11.09 7.26 -3.22
N THR A 154 11.13 7.95 -2.08
CA THR A 154 11.84 7.55 -0.85
C THR A 154 10.94 7.73 0.38
N ASP A 155 11.16 6.89 1.39
CA ASP A 155 10.40 6.94 2.63
C ASP A 155 10.61 8.24 3.41
N ILE A 156 9.54 8.73 4.01
CA ILE A 156 9.54 9.84 4.95
C ILE A 156 10.13 9.38 6.28
N LYS A 157 11.18 10.06 6.73
CA LYS A 157 11.74 9.87 8.07
C LYS A 157 10.88 10.63 9.08
N PHE A 158 9.92 9.93 9.68
CA PHE A 158 9.05 10.52 10.69
C PHE A 158 9.81 10.97 11.94
N ASN A 159 9.40 12.11 12.48
CA ASN A 159 9.96 12.72 13.69
C ASN A 159 8.89 13.58 14.38
N ASP A 160 9.24 14.32 15.42
CA ASP A 160 8.33 15.18 16.18
C ASP A 160 7.67 16.29 15.35
N ARG A 161 8.21 16.63 14.17
CA ARG A 161 7.67 17.63 13.23
C ARG A 161 7.05 17.06 11.96
N ILE A 162 7.24 15.77 11.70
CA ILE A 162 6.82 15.09 10.48
C ILE A 162 6.17 13.76 10.86
N GLN A 163 4.85 13.68 10.79
CA GLN A 163 4.06 12.48 11.11
C GLN A 163 2.87 12.36 10.17
N PRO A 164 2.41 11.15 9.84
CA PRO A 164 1.21 10.98 9.04
C PRO A 164 -0.05 11.32 9.85
N ILE A 165 -1.11 11.74 9.15
CA ILE A 165 -2.46 11.84 9.71
C ILE A 165 -3.27 10.58 9.41
N SER A 166 -4.14 10.19 10.33
CA SER A 166 -5.06 9.07 10.12
C SER A 166 -6.18 9.44 9.15
N LEU A 167 -6.57 8.49 8.30
CA LEU A 167 -7.76 8.59 7.47
C LEU A 167 -8.97 7.89 8.12
N PRO A 168 -10.21 8.17 7.68
CA PRO A 168 -11.40 7.49 8.16
C PRO A 168 -11.34 6.00 7.84
N ARG A 169 -11.92 5.15 8.69
CA ARG A 169 -11.97 3.72 8.45
C ARG A 169 -13.13 3.35 7.53
N TRP A 170 -13.10 2.14 6.96
CA TRP A 170 -14.23 1.56 6.23
C TRP A 170 -15.52 1.50 7.08
N SER A 171 -15.40 1.35 8.41
CA SER A 171 -16.55 1.43 9.33
C SER A 171 -17.19 2.82 9.41
N ASP A 172 -16.47 3.86 8.98
CA ASP A 172 -16.85 5.26 9.13
C ASP A 172 -17.41 5.85 7.81
N VAL A 173 -17.62 5.03 6.77
CA VAL A 173 -18.08 5.48 5.43
C VAL A 173 -19.43 6.20 5.48
N ALA A 174 -20.28 5.82 6.43
CA ALA A 174 -21.59 6.45 6.64
C ALA A 174 -21.54 7.73 7.51
N GLU A 175 -20.38 8.04 8.12
CA GLU A 175 -20.26 9.18 9.01
C GLU A 175 -20.33 10.52 8.26
N LEU A 176 -21.22 11.39 8.74
CA LEU A 176 -21.46 12.70 8.15
C LEU A 176 -20.60 13.81 8.78
N TYR A 177 -20.16 13.60 10.04
CA TYR A 177 -19.42 14.55 10.88
C TYR A 177 -20.15 15.87 11.17
N THR A 178 -21.43 16.02 10.79
CA THR A 178 -22.18 17.28 10.98
C THR A 178 -22.22 17.71 12.44
N GLY A 179 -21.87 18.98 12.69
CA GLY A 179 -21.82 19.58 14.02
C GLY A 179 -20.49 19.40 14.75
N GLU A 180 -19.63 18.49 14.29
CA GLU A 180 -18.30 18.28 14.86
C GLU A 180 -17.40 19.49 14.65
N ALA A 181 -16.53 19.77 15.64
CA ALA A 181 -15.47 20.74 15.49
C ALA A 181 -14.43 20.21 14.51
N CYS A 182 -14.04 21.04 13.55
CA CYS A 182 -13.03 20.68 12.55
C CYS A 182 -11.96 21.77 12.42
N THR A 183 -10.73 21.33 12.21
CA THR A 183 -9.57 22.18 12.04
C THR A 183 -9.11 22.17 10.59
N THR A 184 -8.81 23.35 10.05
CA THR A 184 -8.08 23.48 8.78
C THR A 184 -6.77 24.19 9.04
N SER A 185 -5.68 23.65 8.50
CA SER A 185 -4.32 24.19 8.61
C SER A 185 -3.70 24.44 7.23
N GLY A 186 -2.87 25.47 7.13
CA GLY A 186 -2.23 25.87 5.88
C GLY A 186 -1.54 27.23 5.94
N TRP A 187 -1.02 27.67 4.80
CA TRP A 187 -0.31 28.94 4.63
C TRP A 187 -1.12 29.95 3.81
N GLY A 188 -2.45 29.84 3.76
CA GLY A 188 -3.28 30.69 2.92
C GLY A 188 -4.00 31.85 3.61
N PRO A 189 -3.42 33.05 3.74
CA PRO A 189 -4.17 34.27 3.98
C PRO A 189 -4.86 34.83 2.75
N SER A 190 -6.00 35.48 3.01
CA SER A 190 -6.93 36.17 2.10
C SER A 190 -6.37 36.96 0.90
N SER A 191 -5.06 37.23 0.83
CA SER A 191 -4.45 37.98 -0.29
C SER A 191 -3.06 37.48 -0.75
N SER A 192 -2.38 36.59 -0.03
CA SER A 192 -1.02 36.12 -0.35
C SER A 192 -0.64 34.92 0.52
N ILE A 193 0.30 34.09 0.07
CA ILE A 193 0.84 32.97 0.86
C ILE A 193 1.55 33.49 2.12
N SER A 194 1.16 33.01 3.30
CA SER A 194 1.79 33.33 4.59
C SER A 194 3.15 32.67 4.67
N ASP A 195 4.08 33.35 5.32
CA ASP A 195 5.37 32.75 5.62
C ASP A 195 5.25 31.64 6.65
N VAL A 196 4.34 31.78 7.62
CA VAL A 196 4.21 30.87 8.78
C VAL A 196 2.92 30.06 8.72
N LEU A 197 2.96 28.83 9.24
CA LEU A 197 1.81 27.95 9.29
C LEU A 197 0.71 28.53 10.18
N ARG A 198 -0.53 28.44 9.72
CA ARG A 198 -1.71 28.92 10.41
C ARG A 198 -2.78 27.84 10.48
N TRP A 199 -3.76 28.07 11.34
CA TRP A 199 -4.90 27.18 11.46
C TRP A 199 -6.15 27.92 11.93
N VAL A 200 -7.30 27.31 11.66
CA VAL A 200 -8.60 27.78 12.13
C VAL A 200 -9.48 26.60 12.53
N GLU A 201 -10.24 26.79 13.61
CA GLU A 201 -11.29 25.84 14.04
C GLU A 201 -12.66 26.38 13.64
N THR A 202 -13.45 25.51 13.01
CA THR A 202 -14.82 25.75 12.57
C THR A 202 -15.68 24.52 12.91
N LYS A 203 -16.87 24.41 12.34
CA LYS A 203 -17.75 23.24 12.48
C LYS A 203 -18.20 22.73 11.13
N VAL A 204 -18.29 21.41 11.01
CA VAL A 204 -18.87 20.75 9.85
C VAL A 204 -20.37 21.07 9.78
N ILE A 205 -20.86 21.43 8.60
CA ILE A 205 -22.27 21.71 8.32
C ILE A 205 -22.85 20.68 7.35
N THR A 206 -24.16 20.67 7.20
CA THR A 206 -24.81 19.79 6.22
C THR A 206 -24.53 20.23 4.79
N ASN A 207 -24.55 19.28 3.85
CA ASN A 207 -24.44 19.59 2.43
C ASN A 207 -25.63 20.45 1.95
N THR A 208 -26.80 20.34 2.57
CA THR A 208 -27.96 21.20 2.28
C THR A 208 -27.69 22.65 2.65
N GLU A 209 -27.13 22.92 3.84
CA GLU A 209 -26.75 24.28 4.23
C GLU A 209 -25.68 24.86 3.31
N CYS A 210 -24.70 24.04 2.92
CA CYS A 210 -23.66 24.42 1.96
C CYS A 210 -24.23 24.72 0.56
N ALA A 211 -25.19 23.91 0.10
CA ALA A 211 -25.88 24.07 -1.18
C ALA A 211 -26.77 25.31 -1.24
N ASN A 212 -27.18 25.90 -0.11
CA ASN A 212 -27.88 27.19 -0.12
C ASN A 212 -26.99 28.33 -0.66
N VAL A 213 -25.67 28.16 -0.62
CA VAL A 213 -24.69 29.13 -1.15
C VAL A 213 -24.19 28.70 -2.54
N TYR A 214 -23.85 27.42 -2.71
CA TYR A 214 -23.16 26.92 -3.91
C TYR A 214 -24.08 26.17 -4.90
N GLY A 215 -25.36 26.01 -4.57
CA GLY A 215 -26.33 25.30 -5.39
C GLY A 215 -25.94 23.84 -5.65
N THR A 216 -26.15 23.40 -6.89
CA THR A 216 -25.99 22.00 -7.32
C THR A 216 -24.55 21.51 -7.42
N ILE A 217 -23.57 22.39 -7.16
CA ILE A 217 -22.15 22.02 -7.16
C ILE A 217 -21.80 21.19 -5.93
N VAL A 218 -22.51 21.42 -4.82
CA VAL A 218 -22.37 20.59 -3.62
C VAL A 218 -23.02 19.24 -3.89
N THR A 219 -22.21 18.20 -3.91
CA THR A 219 -22.63 16.82 -4.10
C THR A 219 -22.34 15.99 -2.85
N ALA A 220 -22.69 14.70 -2.89
CA ALA A 220 -22.36 13.78 -1.82
C ALA A 220 -20.84 13.53 -1.67
N GLY A 221 -20.04 13.88 -2.69
CA GLY A 221 -18.58 13.87 -2.64
C GLY A 221 -17.97 15.02 -1.84
N ASN A 222 -18.79 15.94 -1.32
CA ASN A 222 -18.31 17.09 -0.54
C ASN A 222 -18.64 16.95 0.96
N ILE A 223 -17.76 17.52 1.78
CA ILE A 223 -17.98 17.86 3.19
C ILE A 223 -17.75 19.36 3.33
N CYS A 224 -18.58 20.06 4.10
CA CYS A 224 -18.51 21.51 4.22
C CYS A 224 -18.32 21.94 5.67
N ALA A 225 -17.67 23.08 5.88
CA ALA A 225 -17.58 23.74 7.17
C ALA A 225 -18.16 25.16 7.14
N THR A 226 -18.65 25.63 8.27
CA THR A 226 -19.19 26.99 8.41
C THR A 226 -18.10 28.06 8.33
N GLY A 227 -18.41 29.17 7.67
CA GLY A 227 -17.57 30.37 7.68
C GLY A 227 -17.82 31.31 8.86
N ALA A 228 -18.75 30.97 9.77
CA ALA A 228 -19.26 31.89 10.79
C ALA A 228 -18.13 32.57 11.60
N GLY A 229 -18.26 33.88 11.80
CA GLY A 229 -17.22 34.70 12.45
C GLY A 229 -16.05 35.07 11.54
N GLY A 230 -16.20 34.90 10.22
CA GLY A 230 -15.17 35.20 9.22
C GLY A 230 -14.02 34.20 9.22
N LYS A 231 -14.24 32.99 9.76
CA LYS A 231 -13.28 31.90 9.88
C LYS A 231 -13.46 30.92 8.72
N SER A 232 -12.50 30.81 7.81
CA SER A 232 -12.53 29.89 6.68
C SER A 232 -11.11 29.61 6.18
N SER A 233 -10.93 28.54 5.38
CA SER A 233 -9.76 28.43 4.49
C SER A 233 -9.83 29.48 3.39
N CYS A 234 -8.66 29.91 2.92
CA CYS A 234 -8.50 30.90 1.86
C CYS A 234 -7.44 30.46 0.83
N ASN A 235 -7.09 31.39 -0.08
CA ASN A 235 -6.08 31.25 -1.12
C ASN A 235 -4.77 30.67 -0.56
N GLY A 236 -4.31 29.52 -1.08
CA GLY A 236 -3.10 28.86 -0.60
C GLY A 236 -3.31 27.80 0.50
N ASP A 237 -4.53 27.63 1.01
CA ASP A 237 -4.89 26.43 1.81
C ASP A 237 -5.33 25.25 0.92
N SER A 238 -5.60 25.51 -0.37
CA SER A 238 -6.03 24.53 -1.37
C SER A 238 -5.18 23.26 -1.34
N GLY A 239 -5.82 22.09 -1.36
CA GLY A 239 -5.16 20.79 -1.17
C GLY A 239 -4.80 20.43 0.27
N GLY A 240 -4.90 21.38 1.21
CA GLY A 240 -4.62 21.18 2.63
C GLY A 240 -5.69 20.34 3.36
N PRO A 241 -5.37 19.85 4.58
CA PRO A 241 -6.23 18.97 5.35
C PRO A 241 -7.34 19.70 6.12
N GLN A 242 -8.50 19.06 6.20
CA GLN A 242 -9.51 19.30 7.24
C GLN A 242 -9.56 18.10 8.19
N THR A 243 -9.32 18.32 9.47
CA THR A 243 -9.27 17.27 10.49
C THR A 243 -10.38 17.39 11.53
N VAL A 244 -10.79 16.26 12.08
CA VAL A 244 -11.77 16.12 13.17
C VAL A 244 -11.16 15.18 14.22
N VAL A 245 -11.42 15.45 15.50
CA VAL A 245 -11.08 14.51 16.58
C VAL A 245 -12.20 13.48 16.68
N THR A 246 -11.93 12.24 16.25
CA THR A 246 -12.89 11.14 16.30
C THR A 246 -12.61 10.22 17.48
N LYS A 247 -13.46 9.21 17.70
CA LYS A 247 -13.19 8.12 18.65
C LYS A 247 -11.88 7.36 18.36
N ASN A 248 -11.36 7.45 17.13
CA ASN A 248 -10.15 6.79 16.68
C ASN A 248 -8.91 7.71 16.74
N GLY A 249 -9.05 8.93 17.27
CA GLY A 249 -8.02 9.95 17.29
C GLY A 249 -8.22 11.05 16.24
N LEU A 250 -7.19 11.86 16.03
CA LEU A 250 -7.22 12.93 15.03
C LEU A 250 -7.27 12.32 13.62
N THR A 251 -8.29 12.66 12.85
CA THR A 251 -8.58 12.06 11.54
C THR A 251 -8.80 13.14 10.50
N GLN A 252 -8.17 13.03 9.33
CA GLN A 252 -8.47 13.90 8.19
C GLN A 252 -9.75 13.43 7.51
N VAL A 253 -10.77 14.29 7.47
CA VAL A 253 -12.08 13.96 6.88
C VAL A 253 -12.34 14.70 5.57
N GLY A 254 -11.54 15.75 5.29
CA GLY A 254 -11.67 16.58 4.10
C GLY A 254 -10.34 17.07 3.53
N ILE A 255 -10.40 17.52 2.27
CA ILE A 255 -9.31 18.19 1.53
C ILE A 255 -9.85 19.53 1.02
N VAL A 256 -9.16 20.64 1.28
CA VAL A 256 -9.59 21.98 0.84
C VAL A 256 -9.79 22.00 -0.68
N SER A 257 -11.01 22.29 -1.14
CA SER A 257 -11.39 22.25 -2.56
C SER A 257 -11.83 23.61 -3.09
N PHE A 258 -12.97 24.16 -2.65
CA PHE A 258 -13.45 25.46 -3.15
C PHE A 258 -14.23 26.27 -2.10
N GLY A 259 -14.24 27.60 -2.28
CA GLY A 259 -14.91 28.57 -1.41
C GLY A 259 -15.67 29.64 -2.19
N ALA A 260 -16.16 30.68 -1.50
CA ALA A 260 -16.98 31.73 -2.10
C ALA A 260 -16.14 32.84 -2.72
N SER A 261 -16.55 33.31 -3.91
CA SER A 261 -15.89 34.40 -4.66
C SER A 261 -15.93 35.75 -3.93
N ALA A 262 -16.84 35.91 -2.98
CA ALA A 262 -17.02 37.13 -2.20
C ALA A 262 -15.91 37.37 -1.16
N GLY A 263 -15.04 36.38 -0.94
CA GLY A 263 -13.95 36.43 0.04
C GLY A 263 -14.19 35.48 1.23
N CYS A 264 -13.12 34.81 1.67
CA CYS A 264 -13.17 33.85 2.77
C CYS A 264 -13.53 34.49 4.12
N GLU A 265 -13.32 35.80 4.27
CA GLU A 265 -13.62 36.57 5.46
C GLU A 265 -15.12 36.93 5.62
N ARG A 266 -15.93 36.70 4.57
CA ARG A 266 -17.35 37.08 4.53
C ARG A 266 -18.29 36.13 5.26
N GLY A 267 -17.75 35.02 5.76
CA GLY A 267 -18.49 34.05 6.56
C GLY A 267 -19.32 33.04 5.77
N TYR A 268 -19.06 32.92 4.47
CA TYR A 268 -19.61 31.84 3.65
C TYR A 268 -18.97 30.49 4.01
N PRO A 269 -19.71 29.39 3.89
CA PRO A 269 -19.17 28.06 4.15
C PRO A 269 -18.07 27.70 3.15
N HIS A 270 -17.17 26.79 3.51
CA HIS A 270 -16.14 26.28 2.61
C HIS A 270 -16.39 24.81 2.29
N ALA A 271 -16.14 24.40 1.05
CA ALA A 271 -16.32 23.03 0.59
C ALA A 271 -14.99 22.29 0.48
N TYR A 272 -15.01 21.02 0.88
CA TYR A 272 -13.88 20.12 0.91
C TYR A 272 -14.26 18.83 0.20
N THR A 273 -13.28 18.13 -0.37
CA THR A 273 -13.49 16.76 -0.86
C THR A 273 -13.68 15.82 0.31
N ARG A 274 -14.76 15.03 0.33
CA ARG A 274 -15.10 14.11 1.43
C ARG A 274 -14.31 12.81 1.32
N ILE A 275 -13.34 12.59 2.21
CA ILE A 275 -12.42 11.44 2.14
C ILE A 275 -13.16 10.10 2.23
N THR A 276 -14.25 9.98 3.00
CA THR A 276 -15.02 8.74 3.11
C THR A 276 -15.63 8.24 1.79
N ARG A 277 -15.65 9.08 0.74
CA ARG A 277 -16.11 8.71 -0.62
C ARG A 277 -15.01 8.26 -1.56
N PHE A 278 -13.77 8.30 -1.10
CA PHE A 278 -12.59 7.96 -1.90
C PHE A 278 -11.68 6.98 -1.17
N LEU A 279 -12.16 6.26 -0.14
CA LEU A 279 -11.31 5.31 0.60
C LEU A 279 -10.79 4.19 -0.31
N ASP A 280 -11.64 3.64 -1.17
CA ASP A 280 -11.27 2.66 -2.21
C ASP A 280 -10.21 3.24 -3.16
N TRP A 281 -10.44 4.46 -3.64
CA TRP A 281 -9.54 5.12 -4.58
C TRP A 281 -8.20 5.46 -3.93
N ILE A 282 -8.19 5.93 -2.69
CA ILE A 282 -6.97 6.21 -1.93
C ILE A 282 -6.20 4.91 -1.72
N GLU A 283 -6.84 3.86 -1.20
CA GLU A 283 -6.23 2.54 -0.97
C GLU A 283 -5.62 1.96 -2.25
N ALA A 284 -6.27 2.11 -3.40
CA ALA A 284 -5.77 1.64 -4.69
C ALA A 284 -4.60 2.47 -5.26
N ASN A 285 -4.33 3.66 -4.73
CA ASN A 285 -3.35 4.60 -5.30
C ASN A 285 -2.27 5.08 -4.33
N ILE A 286 -2.35 4.75 -3.04
CA ILE A 286 -1.25 5.00 -2.11
C ILE A 286 -0.02 4.17 -2.49
N ALA A 287 1.15 4.74 -2.32
CA ALA A 287 2.38 3.97 -2.27
C ALA A 287 2.30 3.15 -0.98
N SER A 288 2.00 1.86 -1.10
CA SER A 288 2.07 0.93 0.02
C SER A 288 3.38 1.14 0.78
N ALA A 289 3.32 1.09 2.11
CA ALA A 289 4.53 1.06 2.92
C ALA A 289 5.39 -0.06 2.35
N ARG A 290 6.59 0.23 1.84
CA ARG A 290 7.45 -0.88 1.46
C ARG A 290 7.81 -1.61 2.73
N VAL A 291 7.60 -2.92 2.73
CA VAL A 291 8.15 -3.76 3.77
C VAL A 291 9.62 -3.43 3.93
N ASN A 292 10.05 -3.11 5.15
CA ASN A 292 11.45 -2.91 5.44
C ASN A 292 12.16 -4.27 5.32
N PHE A 293 12.69 -4.56 4.12
CA PHE A 293 13.29 -5.85 3.81
C PHE A 293 14.50 -6.22 4.69
N ASP A 294 15.09 -5.27 5.41
CA ASP A 294 16.15 -5.54 6.38
C ASP A 294 15.62 -6.18 7.68
N GLU A 295 14.32 -6.03 7.95
CA GLU A 295 13.63 -6.60 9.11
C GLU A 295 12.84 -7.87 8.75
N VAL A 296 12.74 -8.20 7.46
CA VAL A 296 11.99 -9.38 7.00
C VAL A 296 12.81 -10.64 7.17
N ARG A 297 12.19 -11.63 7.80
CA ARG A 297 12.78 -12.95 8.08
C ARG A 297 11.99 -14.05 7.37
N PRO A 298 12.57 -15.19 7.00
CA PRO A 298 11.79 -16.35 6.57
C PRO A 298 10.83 -16.79 7.68
N ILE A 299 9.62 -17.27 7.33
CA ILE A 299 8.64 -17.72 8.33
C ILE A 299 9.19 -18.82 9.24
N GLU A 300 10.13 -19.63 8.74
CA GLU A 300 10.74 -20.71 9.50
C GLU A 300 11.47 -20.19 10.75
N GLU A 301 11.99 -18.96 10.73
CA GLU A 301 12.58 -18.35 11.92
C GLU A 301 11.53 -18.09 13.02
N LYS A 302 10.30 -17.69 12.66
CA LYS A 302 9.17 -17.59 13.61
C LYS A 302 8.88 -18.95 14.25
N LEU A 303 8.80 -19.98 13.42
CA LEU A 303 8.37 -21.32 13.86
C LEU A 303 9.41 -21.94 14.81
N LEU A 304 10.69 -21.69 14.58
CA LEU A 304 11.78 -22.14 15.46
C LEU A 304 11.84 -21.38 16.81
N GLN A 305 11.22 -20.21 16.93
CA GLN A 305 11.18 -19.43 18.18
C GLN A 305 10.18 -19.99 19.21
N ASP A 306 9.22 -20.82 18.79
CA ASP A 306 8.24 -21.46 19.67
C ASP A 306 8.18 -23.00 19.46
N PRO A 307 9.21 -23.73 19.92
CA PRO A 307 9.29 -25.18 19.74
C PRO A 307 8.22 -25.97 20.52
N GLU A 308 7.57 -25.37 21.51
CA GLU A 308 6.44 -26.02 22.22
C GLU A 308 5.17 -26.04 21.36
N ARG A 309 4.95 -24.97 20.57
CA ARG A 309 3.85 -24.89 19.61
C ARG A 309 4.14 -25.62 18.30
N TYR A 310 5.39 -25.58 17.82
CA TYR A 310 5.83 -26.16 16.55
C TYR A 310 6.92 -27.24 16.70
N PRO A 311 6.70 -28.31 17.50
CA PRO A 311 7.74 -29.26 17.88
C PRO A 311 8.37 -30.04 16.71
N LEU A 312 7.61 -30.29 15.65
CA LEU A 312 8.12 -30.98 14.46
C LEU A 312 8.97 -30.07 13.57
N TRP A 313 8.77 -28.74 13.62
CA TRP A 313 9.55 -27.82 12.81
C TRP A 313 11.01 -27.80 13.27
N THR A 314 11.27 -27.87 14.57
CA THR A 314 12.65 -28.00 15.08
C THR A 314 13.34 -29.28 14.61
N ALA A 315 12.60 -30.39 14.47
CA ALA A 315 13.12 -31.65 13.95
C ALA A 315 13.41 -31.60 12.43
N PHE A 316 12.62 -30.82 11.69
CA PHE A 316 12.66 -30.74 10.23
C PHE A 316 13.30 -29.46 9.66
N TYR A 317 13.69 -28.49 10.48
CA TYR A 317 14.36 -27.24 10.07
C TYR A 317 15.52 -26.83 10.98
N GLY A 318 16.14 -27.77 11.70
CA GLY A 318 17.15 -27.51 12.76
C GLY A 318 18.19 -26.39 12.49
N PRO A 319 18.79 -25.84 13.56
CA PRO A 319 19.48 -24.53 13.58
C PRO A 319 20.73 -24.37 12.68
N ASP A 320 21.20 -25.43 12.03
CA ASP A 320 22.46 -25.47 11.27
C ASP A 320 22.28 -25.42 9.73
N GLY A 321 21.09 -25.08 9.23
CA GLY A 321 20.75 -25.04 7.80
C GLY A 321 21.37 -23.90 6.98
N SER A 322 22.64 -23.55 7.19
CA SER A 322 23.37 -22.52 6.41
C SER A 322 23.98 -23.08 5.10
N GLY A 323 23.19 -23.82 4.31
CA GLY A 323 23.62 -24.31 2.99
C GLY A 323 23.51 -23.22 1.91
N ARG A 324 24.48 -23.12 0.99
CA ARG A 324 24.42 -22.27 -0.22
C ARG A 324 24.10 -23.14 -1.46
N ILE A 325 23.02 -22.78 -2.18
CA ILE A 325 22.53 -23.07 -3.57
C ILE A 325 22.95 -24.38 -4.27
N VAL A 326 21.97 -25.14 -4.80
CA VAL A 326 21.95 -25.70 -6.18
C VAL A 326 20.49 -25.76 -6.71
N GLY A 327 20.25 -25.55 -8.01
CA GLY A 327 19.18 -26.25 -8.73
C GLY A 327 18.11 -25.42 -9.46
N GLY A 328 17.80 -24.21 -8.97
CA GLY A 328 16.75 -23.34 -9.54
C GLY A 328 17.25 -22.30 -10.54
N SER A 329 16.37 -21.87 -11.44
CA SER A 329 16.61 -20.83 -12.45
C SER A 329 15.89 -19.53 -12.06
N ILE A 330 16.44 -18.38 -12.47
CA ILE A 330 15.73 -17.10 -12.36
C ILE A 330 14.55 -17.13 -13.34
N ALA A 331 13.36 -16.77 -12.87
CA ALA A 331 12.17 -16.69 -13.70
C ALA A 331 12.29 -15.51 -14.68
N GLN A 332 11.70 -15.62 -15.86
CA GLN A 332 11.50 -14.45 -16.69
C GLN A 332 10.36 -13.60 -16.15
N PRO A 333 10.41 -12.27 -16.32
CA PRO A 333 9.34 -11.39 -15.90
C PRO A 333 7.98 -11.83 -16.50
N GLY A 334 7.03 -12.22 -15.64
CA GLY A 334 5.71 -12.73 -16.06
C GLY A 334 5.63 -14.23 -16.39
N GLN A 335 6.70 -15.00 -16.17
CA GLN A 335 6.71 -16.45 -16.40
C GLN A 335 5.71 -17.20 -15.51
N PHE A 336 5.51 -16.73 -14.28
CA PHE A 336 4.59 -17.30 -13.30
C PHE A 336 3.63 -16.20 -12.79
N PRO A 337 2.63 -15.80 -13.61
CA PRO A 337 1.78 -14.64 -13.31
C PRO A 337 0.84 -14.85 -12.12
N TYR A 338 0.72 -16.09 -11.65
CA TYR A 338 -0.03 -16.47 -10.45
C TYR A 338 0.76 -16.39 -9.17
N GLN A 339 2.09 -16.28 -9.25
CA GLN A 339 2.95 -16.23 -8.08
C GLN A 339 2.75 -14.90 -7.35
N CYS A 340 2.62 -14.96 -6.02
CA CYS A 340 2.69 -13.78 -5.18
C CYS A 340 3.67 -13.95 -4.02
N ALA A 341 4.11 -12.81 -3.51
CA ALA A 341 4.93 -12.66 -2.31
C ALA A 341 4.03 -12.17 -1.17
N GLN A 342 4.18 -12.73 0.03
CA GLN A 342 3.45 -12.28 1.20
C GLN A 342 4.39 -11.97 2.37
N PHE A 343 4.14 -10.84 3.00
CA PHE A 343 4.89 -10.34 4.16
C PHE A 343 3.95 -10.27 5.35
N ILE A 344 4.22 -11.11 6.34
CA ILE A 344 3.33 -11.38 7.46
C ILE A 344 3.82 -10.61 8.67
N SER A 345 3.02 -9.64 9.13
CA SER A 345 3.27 -9.02 10.43
C SER A 345 2.71 -9.93 11.52
N ALA A 346 3.58 -10.41 12.41
CA ALA A 346 3.20 -11.26 13.53
C ALA A 346 3.89 -10.79 14.82
N ALA A 347 3.64 -11.49 15.93
CA ALA A 347 4.48 -11.31 17.10
C ALA A 347 5.93 -11.69 16.76
N GLY A 348 6.91 -10.87 17.17
CA GLY A 348 8.33 -11.14 16.95
C GLY A 348 8.93 -10.51 15.69
N GLY A 349 8.12 -9.99 14.75
CA GLY A 349 8.62 -9.26 13.59
C GLY A 349 7.76 -9.42 12.34
N THR A 350 8.39 -9.18 11.19
CA THR A 350 7.80 -9.38 9.87
C THR A 350 8.44 -10.59 9.21
N TYR A 351 7.61 -11.49 8.70
CA TYR A 351 8.04 -12.75 8.11
C TYR A 351 7.64 -12.86 6.64
N PHE A 352 8.27 -13.77 5.91
CA PHE A 352 8.03 -13.96 4.48
C PHE A 352 7.57 -15.37 4.15
N CYS A 353 6.63 -15.43 3.21
CA CYS A 353 6.19 -16.65 2.52
C CYS A 353 5.88 -16.33 1.05
N GLY A 354 5.78 -17.37 0.24
CA GLY A 354 5.11 -17.33 -1.06
C GLY A 354 3.59 -17.51 -0.93
N CYS A 355 2.89 -17.24 -2.03
CA CYS A 355 1.47 -17.50 -2.19
C CYS A 355 1.11 -17.62 -3.68
N SER A 356 -0.17 -17.89 -3.95
CA SER A 356 -0.69 -18.05 -5.32
C SER A 356 -2.06 -17.41 -5.50
N ILE A 357 -2.29 -16.79 -6.65
CA ILE A 357 -3.60 -16.25 -7.04
C ILE A 357 -4.45 -17.40 -7.58
N ILE A 358 -5.60 -17.67 -6.96
CA ILE A 358 -6.51 -18.75 -7.39
C ILE A 358 -7.89 -18.25 -7.83
N GLY A 359 -8.16 -16.96 -7.68
CA GLY A 359 -9.41 -16.34 -8.10
C GLY A 359 -9.33 -14.81 -8.20
N PRO A 360 -10.42 -14.13 -8.56
CA PRO A 360 -10.49 -12.67 -8.64
C PRO A 360 -10.20 -11.95 -7.32
N ARG A 361 -10.42 -12.60 -6.18
CA ARG A 361 -10.16 -12.04 -4.84
C ARG A 361 -9.52 -13.04 -3.88
N THR A 362 -9.11 -14.21 -4.37
CA THR A 362 -8.61 -15.28 -3.52
C THR A 362 -7.13 -15.55 -3.75
N ILE A 363 -6.38 -15.45 -2.67
CA ILE A 363 -4.98 -15.89 -2.57
C ILE A 363 -4.94 -17.18 -1.76
N LEU A 364 -4.19 -18.17 -2.23
CA LEU A 364 -3.95 -19.45 -1.57
C LEU A 364 -2.52 -19.51 -1.01
N THR A 365 -2.40 -19.94 0.25
CA THR A 365 -1.12 -20.10 0.95
C THR A 365 -1.19 -21.21 2.02
N ALA A 366 -0.11 -21.42 2.76
CA ALA A 366 -0.03 -22.38 3.85
C ALA A 366 -0.59 -21.78 5.16
N ALA A 367 -1.15 -22.62 6.03
CA ALA A 367 -1.67 -22.19 7.33
C ALA A 367 -0.55 -21.68 8.23
N HIS A 368 0.60 -22.36 8.27
CA HIS A 368 1.73 -21.99 9.12
C HIS A 368 2.29 -20.59 8.79
N CYS A 369 2.05 -20.08 7.58
CA CYS A 369 2.44 -18.72 7.20
C CYS A 369 1.60 -17.66 7.92
N VAL A 370 0.32 -17.92 8.18
CA VAL A 370 -0.66 -16.88 8.54
C VAL A 370 -1.49 -17.16 9.80
N ASP A 371 -1.25 -18.26 10.51
CA ASP A 371 -2.01 -18.66 11.71
C ASP A 371 -1.93 -17.67 12.89
N GLU A 372 -0.92 -16.81 12.92
CA GLU A 372 -0.73 -15.74 13.91
C GLU A 372 -0.52 -14.37 13.26
N ALA A 373 -0.92 -14.23 12.00
CA ALA A 373 -0.81 -12.97 11.28
C ALA A 373 -1.72 -11.91 11.92
N ARG A 374 -1.17 -10.73 12.17
CA ARG A 374 -1.92 -9.51 12.53
C ARG A 374 -2.36 -8.76 11.27
N SER A 375 -1.51 -8.77 10.26
CA SER A 375 -1.76 -8.29 8.91
C SER A 375 -0.81 -8.99 7.95
N VAL A 376 -1.17 -8.97 6.67
CA VAL A 376 -0.36 -9.49 5.58
C VAL A 376 -0.29 -8.45 4.48
N GLU A 377 0.89 -8.13 3.99
CA GLU A 377 1.06 -7.42 2.74
C GLU A 377 1.30 -8.44 1.63
N VAL A 378 0.49 -8.42 0.56
CA VAL A 378 0.65 -9.29 -0.61
C VAL A 378 1.09 -8.47 -1.81
N ILE A 379 2.19 -8.86 -2.43
CA ILE A 379 2.70 -8.27 -3.68
C ILE A 379 2.45 -9.24 -4.84
N LEU A 380 1.69 -8.76 -5.83
CA LEU A 380 1.42 -9.44 -7.10
C LEU A 380 2.29 -8.86 -8.21
N GLY A 381 2.56 -9.62 -9.28
CA GLY A 381 3.19 -9.11 -10.50
C GLY A 381 4.67 -8.71 -10.37
N ALA A 382 5.31 -9.07 -9.26
CA ALA A 382 6.73 -8.85 -9.02
C ALA A 382 7.59 -9.90 -9.75
N GLN A 383 8.66 -9.44 -10.37
CA GLN A 383 9.85 -10.21 -10.67
C GLN A 383 10.90 -9.99 -9.58
N ASN A 384 11.23 -8.72 -9.29
CA ASN A 384 12.09 -8.34 -8.18
C ASN A 384 11.29 -7.69 -7.04
N ILE A 385 11.13 -8.39 -5.91
CA ILE A 385 10.29 -7.92 -4.80
C ILE A 385 10.88 -6.72 -4.04
N ARG A 386 12.19 -6.46 -4.14
CA ARG A 386 12.84 -5.31 -3.48
C ARG A 386 12.77 -4.01 -4.30
N GLN A 387 12.37 -4.08 -5.57
CA GLN A 387 12.28 -2.94 -6.48
C GLN A 387 10.84 -2.43 -6.62
N ASN A 388 10.64 -1.18 -7.10
CA ASN A 388 9.33 -0.76 -7.63
C ASN A 388 9.29 -1.23 -9.07
N GLU A 389 8.52 -2.25 -9.34
CA GLU A 389 8.23 -2.60 -10.72
C GLU A 389 6.86 -2.04 -11.08
N PRO A 390 6.68 -1.38 -12.23
CA PRO A 390 5.36 -0.89 -12.66
C PRO A 390 4.28 -1.98 -12.75
N SER A 391 4.69 -3.26 -12.81
CA SER A 391 3.79 -4.42 -12.81
C SER A 391 3.32 -4.83 -11.41
N GLN A 392 3.92 -4.30 -10.35
CA GLN A 392 3.56 -4.66 -8.98
C GLN A 392 2.23 -4.05 -8.57
N VAL A 393 1.41 -4.87 -7.93
CA VAL A 393 0.19 -4.45 -7.23
C VAL A 393 0.30 -4.97 -5.81
N VAL A 394 0.08 -4.10 -4.83
CA VAL A 394 0.24 -4.41 -3.41
C VAL A 394 -1.10 -4.33 -2.70
N TYR A 395 -1.38 -5.31 -1.86
CA TYR A 395 -2.57 -5.38 -1.02
C TYR A 395 -2.16 -5.44 0.45
N GLU A 396 -2.65 -4.50 1.27
CA GLU A 396 -2.55 -4.59 2.72
C GLU A 396 -3.80 -5.28 3.29
N ILE A 397 -3.60 -6.40 3.96
CA ILE A 397 -4.68 -7.33 4.31
C ILE A 397 -4.76 -7.45 5.84
N PRO A 398 -5.91 -7.15 6.45
CA PRO A 398 -6.09 -7.34 7.88
C PRO A 398 -6.27 -8.82 8.22
N ALA A 399 -5.95 -9.22 9.45
CA ALA A 399 -6.15 -10.58 9.94
C ALA A 399 -7.58 -11.13 9.73
N SER A 400 -8.60 -10.26 9.73
CA SER A 400 -10.00 -10.65 9.51
C SER A 400 -10.30 -11.21 8.12
N SER A 401 -9.42 -10.94 7.13
CA SER A 401 -9.55 -11.44 5.76
C SER A 401 -8.86 -12.79 5.55
N ILE A 402 -8.21 -13.32 6.59
CA ILE A 402 -7.45 -14.57 6.55
C ILE A 402 -8.31 -15.69 7.10
N LYS A 403 -8.40 -16.79 6.35
CA LYS A 403 -9.09 -18.00 6.78
C LYS A 403 -8.11 -19.16 6.79
N VAL A 404 -7.68 -19.53 7.99
CA VAL A 404 -6.89 -20.73 8.25
C VAL A 404 -7.83 -21.93 8.38
N HIS A 405 -7.42 -23.08 7.84
CA HIS A 405 -8.18 -24.32 7.98
C HIS A 405 -8.45 -24.65 9.45
N GLU A 406 -9.71 -24.95 9.78
CA GLU A 406 -10.18 -25.09 11.17
C GLU A 406 -9.50 -26.22 11.93
N ASN A 407 -9.05 -27.24 11.20
CA ASN A 407 -8.32 -28.39 11.73
C ASN A 407 -6.79 -28.30 11.49
N TRP A 408 -6.23 -27.11 11.27
CA TRP A 408 -4.77 -26.90 11.24
C TRP A 408 -4.14 -27.38 12.55
N ASP A 409 -3.26 -28.40 12.48
CA ASP A 409 -2.56 -28.97 13.64
C ASP A 409 -1.06 -28.65 13.54
N THR A 410 -0.62 -27.62 14.28
CA THR A 410 0.78 -27.16 14.30
C THR A 410 1.76 -28.22 14.80
N ARG A 411 1.30 -29.18 15.62
CA ARG A 411 2.15 -30.22 16.22
C ARG A 411 2.34 -31.41 15.30
N ARG A 412 1.41 -31.65 14.38
CA ARG A 412 1.46 -32.76 13.41
C ARG A 412 1.63 -32.33 11.96
N ILE A 413 1.58 -31.01 11.70
CA ILE A 413 1.66 -30.43 10.36
C ILE A 413 0.53 -30.98 9.46
N LEU A 414 -0.70 -30.96 9.98
CA LEU A 414 -1.88 -31.44 9.26
C LEU A 414 -2.78 -30.28 8.85
N ASN A 415 -3.30 -30.34 7.62
CA ASN A 415 -4.19 -29.32 7.04
C ASN A 415 -3.52 -27.94 6.93
N ASP A 416 -2.27 -27.94 6.44
CA ASP A 416 -1.47 -26.73 6.27
C ASP A 416 -1.93 -25.92 5.04
N ILE A 417 -3.10 -25.28 5.16
CA ILE A 417 -3.74 -24.52 4.11
C ILE A 417 -4.50 -23.33 4.69
N ALA A 418 -4.40 -22.19 4.00
CA ALA A 418 -5.17 -21.00 4.27
C ALA A 418 -5.58 -20.30 2.97
N VAL A 419 -6.72 -19.61 2.99
CA VAL A 419 -7.10 -18.65 1.95
C VAL A 419 -7.10 -17.25 2.53
N ILE A 420 -6.75 -16.28 1.69
CA ILE A 420 -6.81 -14.86 2.00
C ILE A 420 -7.78 -14.22 1.00
N ASN A 421 -8.86 -13.63 1.53
CA ASN A 421 -9.93 -13.04 0.74
C ASN A 421 -9.76 -11.51 0.68
N LEU A 422 -9.44 -11.00 -0.51
CA LEU A 422 -9.27 -9.58 -0.78
C LEU A 422 -10.62 -8.86 -0.79
N SER A 423 -10.62 -7.61 -0.33
CA SER A 423 -11.81 -6.74 -0.36
C SER A 423 -12.17 -6.28 -1.78
N THR A 424 -11.19 -6.29 -2.70
CA THR A 424 -11.31 -5.77 -4.06
C THR A 424 -10.79 -6.77 -5.09
N ASP A 425 -11.39 -6.74 -6.28
CA ASP A 425 -11.00 -7.61 -7.39
C ASP A 425 -9.60 -7.29 -7.91
N ILE A 426 -8.79 -8.33 -8.08
CA ILE A 426 -7.49 -8.28 -8.74
C ILE A 426 -7.68 -7.90 -10.22
N LYS A 427 -6.96 -6.88 -10.67
CA LYS A 427 -6.92 -6.48 -12.07
C LYS A 427 -5.90 -7.33 -12.82
N PHE A 428 -6.37 -8.39 -13.44
CA PHE A 428 -5.54 -9.30 -14.22
C PHE A 428 -4.92 -8.63 -15.44
N ASN A 429 -3.66 -9.00 -15.72
CA ASN A 429 -2.86 -8.52 -16.84
C ASN A 429 -1.77 -9.57 -17.18
N ASP A 430 -0.86 -9.28 -18.11
CA ASP A 430 0.17 -10.26 -18.53
C ASP A 430 1.13 -10.70 -17.42
N ARG A 431 1.18 -9.99 -16.28
CA ARG A 431 2.00 -10.29 -15.10
C ARG A 431 1.21 -10.81 -13.91
N ILE A 432 -0.11 -10.73 -13.94
CA ILE A 432 -1.00 -11.05 -12.82
C ILE A 432 -2.19 -11.86 -13.37
N GLN A 433 -2.20 -13.17 -13.11
CA GLN A 433 -3.26 -14.09 -13.57
C GLN A 433 -3.48 -15.18 -12.53
N PRO A 434 -4.70 -15.72 -12.39
CA PRO A 434 -4.93 -16.86 -11.51
C PRO A 434 -4.33 -18.15 -12.12
N ILE A 435 -3.95 -19.10 -11.25
CA ILE A 435 -3.61 -20.47 -11.64
C ILE A 435 -4.85 -21.37 -11.61
N ASN A 436 -4.88 -22.40 -12.45
CA ASN A 436 -5.96 -23.39 -12.36
C ASN A 436 -5.79 -24.24 -11.09
N LEU A 437 -6.91 -24.59 -10.47
CA LEU A 437 -6.98 -25.64 -9.45
C LEU A 437 -7.39 -26.99 -10.08
N PRO A 438 -7.12 -28.12 -9.41
CA PRO A 438 -7.58 -29.44 -9.85
C PRO A 438 -9.11 -29.46 -9.95
N LYS A 439 -9.64 -30.20 -10.92
CA LYS A 439 -11.09 -30.40 -11.09
C LYS A 439 -11.61 -31.46 -10.13
N TRP A 440 -12.93 -31.55 -9.95
CA TRP A 440 -13.52 -32.57 -9.08
C TRP A 440 -13.18 -33.99 -9.53
N SER A 441 -13.08 -34.22 -10.84
CA SER A 441 -12.61 -35.52 -11.36
C SER A 441 -11.17 -35.88 -11.00
N ASP A 442 -10.35 -34.91 -10.58
CA ASP A 442 -8.96 -35.15 -10.16
C ASP A 442 -8.87 -35.57 -8.68
N VAL A 443 -9.99 -35.65 -7.95
CA VAL A 443 -10.00 -36.14 -6.57
C VAL A 443 -9.52 -37.59 -6.53
N GLY A 444 -8.38 -37.80 -5.87
CA GLY A 444 -7.70 -39.09 -5.81
C GLY A 444 -6.49 -39.21 -6.73
N GLU A 445 -6.30 -38.26 -7.66
CA GLU A 445 -5.10 -38.24 -8.50
C GLU A 445 -3.84 -38.05 -7.65
N LEU A 446 -2.89 -38.94 -7.89
CA LEU A 446 -1.65 -38.99 -7.14
C LEU A 446 -0.58 -38.06 -7.75
N TYR A 447 -0.65 -37.85 -9.06
CA TYR A 447 0.35 -37.17 -9.90
C TYR A 447 1.75 -37.79 -9.86
N THR A 448 1.91 -38.98 -9.27
CA THR A 448 3.21 -39.65 -9.16
C THR A 448 3.88 -39.81 -10.53
N GLY A 449 5.13 -39.36 -10.63
CA GLY A 449 5.90 -39.41 -11.87
C GLY A 449 5.72 -38.18 -12.76
N GLU A 450 4.75 -37.31 -12.49
CA GLU A 450 4.60 -36.06 -13.23
C GLU A 450 5.72 -35.08 -12.92
N VAL A 451 6.14 -34.32 -13.94
CA VAL A 451 7.05 -33.18 -13.75
C VAL A 451 6.25 -32.06 -13.09
N CYS A 452 6.78 -31.53 -12.00
CA CYS A 452 6.19 -30.43 -11.27
C CYS A 452 7.16 -29.26 -11.15
N THR A 453 6.61 -28.05 -11.13
CA THR A 453 7.36 -26.80 -11.01
C THR A 453 7.00 -26.13 -9.69
N THR A 454 8.02 -25.71 -8.95
CA THR A 454 7.85 -24.85 -7.77
C THR A 454 8.50 -23.51 -8.04
N SER A 455 7.80 -22.42 -7.71
CA SER A 455 8.28 -21.05 -7.89
C SER A 455 8.18 -20.25 -6.58
N GLY A 456 9.10 -19.33 -6.38
CA GLY A 456 9.18 -18.52 -5.16
C GLY A 456 10.46 -17.70 -5.04
N TRP A 457 10.59 -16.98 -3.94
CA TRP A 457 11.75 -16.14 -3.62
C TRP A 457 12.58 -16.75 -2.48
N GLY A 458 12.47 -18.04 -2.18
CA GLY A 458 13.17 -18.66 -1.08
C GLY A 458 14.42 -19.43 -1.44
N PRO A 459 15.62 -18.83 -1.59
CA PRO A 459 16.86 -19.59 -1.57
C PRO A 459 17.32 -19.82 -0.12
N SER A 460 18.05 -20.92 0.07
CA SER A 460 18.45 -21.56 1.34
C SER A 460 19.08 -20.70 2.46
N SER A 461 19.39 -19.41 2.27
CA SER A 461 19.99 -18.55 3.32
C SER A 461 19.28 -17.23 3.59
N SER A 462 18.47 -16.72 2.65
CA SER A 462 17.79 -15.42 2.74
C SER A 462 16.82 -15.27 1.58
N ILE A 463 15.78 -14.46 1.72
CA ILE A 463 14.82 -14.20 0.63
C ILE A 463 15.55 -13.59 -0.59
N SER A 464 15.42 -14.24 -1.75
CA SER A 464 15.91 -13.76 -3.05
C SER A 464 15.19 -12.49 -3.44
N ASP A 465 15.90 -11.58 -4.08
CA ASP A 465 15.29 -10.39 -4.64
C ASP A 465 14.44 -10.76 -5.86
N GLU A 466 14.95 -11.66 -6.71
CA GLU A 466 14.33 -12.09 -7.96
C GLU A 466 13.58 -13.42 -7.81
N LEU A 467 12.46 -13.54 -8.52
CA LEU A 467 11.66 -14.75 -8.58
C LEU A 467 12.47 -15.89 -9.19
N ARG A 468 12.41 -17.05 -8.56
CA ARG A 468 13.11 -18.27 -8.99
C ARG A 468 12.13 -19.41 -9.16
N TRP A 469 12.56 -20.43 -9.89
CA TRP A 469 11.78 -21.65 -10.09
C TRP A 469 12.66 -22.88 -10.28
N VAL A 470 12.09 -24.05 -10.01
CA VAL A 470 12.74 -25.34 -10.22
C VAL A 470 11.74 -26.38 -10.69
N GLU A 471 12.19 -27.27 -11.56
CA GLU A 471 11.46 -28.48 -11.99
C GLU A 471 11.99 -29.71 -11.27
N THR A 472 11.07 -30.47 -10.71
CA THR A 472 11.28 -31.76 -10.03
C THR A 472 10.19 -32.74 -10.46
N GLN A 473 10.12 -33.91 -9.82
CA GLN A 473 9.14 -34.94 -10.14
C GLN A 473 8.35 -35.29 -8.89
N VAL A 474 7.04 -35.46 -9.03
CA VAL A 474 6.18 -35.93 -7.93
C VAL A 474 6.55 -37.38 -7.60
N ILE A 475 6.72 -37.67 -6.31
CA ILE A 475 7.05 -39.01 -5.80
C ILE A 475 5.92 -39.54 -4.93
N THR A 476 5.98 -40.84 -4.62
CA THR A 476 4.97 -41.45 -3.76
C THR A 476 5.08 -40.97 -2.31
N ASN A 477 3.96 -40.93 -1.60
CA ASN A 477 3.95 -40.64 -0.16
C ASN A 477 4.77 -41.68 0.63
N THR A 478 4.88 -42.93 0.16
CA THR A 478 5.72 -43.96 0.77
C THR A 478 7.21 -43.59 0.69
N GLU A 479 7.69 -43.14 -0.48
CA GLU A 479 9.08 -42.69 -0.63
C GLU A 479 9.37 -41.47 0.25
N CYS A 480 8.42 -40.54 0.34
CA CYS A 480 8.51 -39.37 1.21
C CYS A 480 8.52 -39.75 2.70
N ALA A 481 7.68 -40.72 3.10
CA ALA A 481 7.60 -41.23 4.46
C ALA A 481 8.86 -41.99 4.91
N ASN A 482 9.67 -42.50 3.98
CA ASN A 482 10.98 -43.06 4.34
C ASN A 482 11.93 -42.00 4.94
N VAL A 483 11.67 -40.71 4.71
CA VAL A 483 12.45 -39.59 5.26
C VAL A 483 11.75 -38.96 6.46
N TYR A 484 10.45 -38.68 6.35
CA TYR A 484 9.68 -37.92 7.36
C TYR A 484 8.81 -38.78 8.29
N GLY A 485 8.81 -40.11 8.11
CA GLY A 485 8.03 -41.04 8.91
C GLY A 485 6.52 -40.79 8.80
N THR A 486 5.83 -40.90 9.93
CA THR A 486 4.36 -40.83 10.03
C THR A 486 3.79 -39.42 9.87
N VAL A 487 4.63 -38.41 9.70
CA VAL A 487 4.21 -37.02 9.41
C VAL A 487 3.63 -36.92 7.99
N VAL A 488 4.12 -37.75 7.07
CA VAL A 488 3.53 -37.84 5.73
C VAL A 488 2.21 -38.59 5.82
N THR A 489 1.14 -37.90 5.48
CA THR A 489 -0.22 -38.44 5.41
C THR A 489 -0.74 -38.35 3.98
N ALA A 490 -1.94 -38.87 3.74
CA ALA A 490 -2.59 -38.71 2.45
C ALA A 490 -3.06 -37.25 2.17
N GLY A 491 -2.94 -36.35 3.15
CA GLY A 491 -3.06 -34.90 2.97
C GLY A 491 -1.86 -34.27 2.28
N ASN A 492 -0.78 -35.03 2.04
CA ASN A 492 0.44 -34.53 1.43
C ASN A 492 0.61 -35.03 -0.01
N ILE A 493 1.28 -34.22 -0.81
CA ILE A 493 1.91 -34.57 -2.10
C ILE A 493 3.39 -34.23 -1.96
N CYS A 494 4.29 -35.09 -2.46
CA CYS A 494 5.72 -34.89 -2.30
C CYS A 494 6.42 -34.80 -3.65
N ALA A 495 7.50 -34.03 -3.70
CA ALA A 495 8.40 -33.98 -4.85
C ALA A 495 9.80 -34.47 -4.50
N SER A 496 10.47 -35.08 -5.47
CA SER A 496 11.84 -35.54 -5.38
C SER A 496 12.81 -34.38 -5.17
N GLY A 497 13.76 -34.55 -4.25
CA GLY A 497 14.89 -33.64 -4.07
C GLY A 497 16.08 -33.94 -5.00
N THR A 498 16.04 -35.04 -5.75
CA THR A 498 17.20 -35.58 -6.48
C THR A 498 17.90 -34.53 -7.34
N GLY A 499 19.24 -34.51 -7.27
CA GLY A 499 20.05 -33.49 -7.93
C GLY A 499 20.16 -32.17 -7.17
N GLY A 500 19.74 -32.15 -5.90
CA GLY A 500 19.77 -30.96 -5.04
C GLY A 500 18.73 -29.91 -5.45
N LYS A 501 17.64 -30.34 -6.09
CA LYS A 501 16.55 -29.49 -6.56
C LYS A 501 15.36 -29.63 -5.62
N SER A 502 15.01 -28.58 -4.88
CA SER A 502 13.89 -28.60 -3.94
C SER A 502 13.43 -27.16 -3.61
N SER A 503 12.27 -27.01 -2.97
CA SER A 503 11.87 -25.75 -2.33
C SER A 503 12.64 -25.54 -1.04
N CYS A 504 12.89 -24.27 -0.68
CA CYS A 504 13.66 -23.91 0.51
C CYS A 504 12.95 -22.83 1.34
N ASN A 505 13.63 -22.34 2.38
CA ASN A 505 13.14 -21.26 3.24
C ASN A 505 12.70 -20.05 2.42
N GLY A 506 11.48 -19.58 2.64
CA GLY A 506 10.86 -18.49 1.88
C GLY A 506 10.04 -18.92 0.67
N ASP A 507 10.08 -20.19 0.24
CA ASP A 507 9.09 -20.72 -0.72
C ASP A 507 7.80 -21.18 -0.02
N SER A 508 7.81 -21.30 1.30
CA SER A 508 6.69 -21.69 2.15
C SER A 508 5.39 -20.97 1.78
N GLY A 509 4.30 -21.73 1.64
CA GLY A 509 3.02 -21.21 1.15
C GLY A 509 2.94 -21.00 -0.37
N GLY A 510 4.06 -21.12 -1.09
CA GLY A 510 4.13 -21.01 -2.55
C GLY A 510 3.53 -22.22 -3.30
N PRO A 511 3.27 -22.07 -4.61
CA PRO A 511 2.63 -23.08 -5.43
C PRO A 511 3.58 -24.17 -5.92
N GLN A 512 3.09 -25.41 -5.95
CA GLN A 512 3.60 -26.48 -6.80
C GLN A 512 2.61 -26.75 -7.93
N THR A 513 3.09 -26.66 -9.17
CA THR A 513 2.24 -26.81 -10.36
C THR A 513 2.64 -28.02 -11.20
N VAL A 514 1.67 -28.62 -11.86
CA VAL A 514 1.82 -29.71 -12.85
C VAL A 514 1.07 -29.31 -14.12
N LYS A 515 1.60 -29.71 -15.28
CA LYS A 515 0.89 -29.52 -16.54
C LYS A 515 -0.11 -30.66 -16.73
N THR A 516 -1.40 -30.35 -16.61
CA THR A 516 -2.49 -31.31 -16.83
C THR A 516 -3.16 -31.06 -18.19
N GLU A 517 -4.15 -31.88 -18.54
CA GLU A 517 -5.01 -31.61 -19.70
C GLU A 517 -5.73 -30.25 -19.63
N ASN A 518 -5.97 -29.74 -18.42
CA ASN A 518 -6.62 -28.44 -18.19
C ASN A 518 -5.63 -27.26 -18.28
N GLY A 519 -4.38 -27.52 -18.64
CA GLY A 519 -3.29 -26.57 -18.61
C GLY A 519 -2.50 -26.63 -17.31
N LEU A 520 -1.71 -25.59 -17.05
CA LEU A 520 -0.92 -25.52 -15.82
C LEU A 520 -1.86 -25.44 -14.61
N THR A 521 -1.70 -26.36 -13.67
CA THR A 521 -2.60 -26.57 -12.53
C THR A 521 -1.77 -26.64 -11.25
N GLN A 522 -2.17 -25.91 -10.20
CA GLN A 522 -1.54 -26.01 -8.89
C GLN A 522 -2.08 -27.24 -8.16
N VAL A 523 -1.20 -28.18 -7.81
CA VAL A 523 -1.55 -29.43 -7.14
C VAL A 523 -1.07 -29.49 -5.69
N GLY A 524 -0.14 -28.59 -5.34
CA GLY A 524 0.48 -28.53 -4.02
C GLY A 524 0.71 -27.11 -3.51
N ILE A 525 0.88 -26.99 -2.19
CA ILE A 525 1.31 -25.77 -1.48
C ILE A 525 2.55 -26.14 -0.66
N VAL A 526 3.65 -25.39 -0.78
CA VAL A 526 4.90 -25.67 -0.04
C VAL A 526 4.61 -25.69 1.46
N SER A 527 4.89 -26.82 2.13
CA SER A 527 4.59 -27.03 3.55
C SER A 527 5.86 -27.26 4.36
N PHE A 528 6.51 -28.43 4.26
CA PHE A 528 7.71 -28.75 5.05
C PHE A 528 8.78 -29.52 4.27
N GLY A 529 10.04 -29.31 4.66
CA GLY A 529 11.23 -29.94 4.08
C GLY A 529 12.15 -30.56 5.13
N ALA A 530 13.35 -31.00 4.72
CA ALA A 530 14.32 -31.67 5.59
C ALA A 530 15.28 -30.68 6.25
N SER A 531 15.60 -30.93 7.52
CA SER A 531 16.47 -30.07 8.35
C SER A 531 17.91 -30.05 7.88
N ALA A 532 18.30 -31.08 7.13
CA ALA A 532 19.64 -31.21 6.57
C ALA A 532 19.91 -30.21 5.42
N GLY A 533 18.90 -29.47 4.96
CA GLY A 533 18.98 -28.53 3.85
C GLY A 533 18.28 -29.04 2.59
N CYS A 534 17.62 -28.13 1.86
CA CYS A 534 16.88 -28.43 0.63
C CYS A 534 17.80 -28.92 -0.52
N GLU A 535 19.10 -28.68 -0.43
CA GLU A 535 20.12 -29.07 -1.40
C GLU A 535 20.60 -30.52 -1.25
N ARG A 536 20.26 -31.20 -0.13
CA ARG A 536 20.77 -32.54 0.18
C ARG A 536 20.08 -33.69 -0.57
N GLY A 537 19.14 -33.36 -1.45
CA GLY A 537 18.43 -34.34 -2.24
C GLY A 537 17.24 -34.99 -1.54
N TYR A 538 16.90 -34.52 -0.33
CA TYR A 538 15.71 -34.99 0.38
C TYR A 538 14.43 -34.50 -0.31
N PRO A 539 13.37 -35.32 -0.32
CA PRO A 539 12.09 -34.91 -0.89
C PRO A 539 11.48 -33.75 -0.12
N HIS A 540 10.59 -32.99 -0.73
CA HIS A 540 9.84 -31.94 -0.04
C HIS A 540 8.35 -32.27 -0.02
N ALA A 541 7.69 -31.96 1.10
CA ALA A 541 6.27 -32.19 1.28
C ALA A 541 5.47 -30.91 1.05
N TYR A 542 4.32 -31.10 0.42
CA TYR A 542 3.37 -30.06 0.06
C TYR A 542 1.98 -30.47 0.55
N THR A 543 1.12 -29.50 0.84
CA THR A 543 -0.30 -29.75 1.08
C THR A 543 -0.97 -30.15 -0.23
N ARG A 544 -1.64 -31.31 -0.27
CA ARG A 544 -2.30 -31.85 -1.47
C ARG A 544 -3.63 -31.15 -1.71
N ILE A 545 -3.71 -30.31 -2.74
CA ILE A 545 -4.90 -29.47 -3.01
C ILE A 545 -6.16 -30.31 -3.30
N THR A 546 -6.04 -31.47 -3.95
CA THR A 546 -7.19 -32.35 -4.23
C THR A 546 -7.91 -32.84 -2.96
N ARG A 547 -7.30 -32.71 -1.78
CA ARG A 547 -7.96 -33.01 -0.48
C ARG A 547 -8.75 -31.84 0.11
N PHE A 548 -8.59 -30.64 -0.43
CA PHE A 548 -9.13 -29.41 0.13
C PHE A 548 -10.02 -28.64 -0.84
N LEU A 549 -10.41 -29.22 -1.99
CA LEU A 549 -11.29 -28.57 -2.96
C LEU A 549 -12.61 -28.10 -2.33
N ASP A 550 -13.26 -28.98 -1.55
CA ASP A 550 -14.48 -28.62 -0.79
C ASP A 550 -14.25 -27.45 0.16
N TRP A 551 -13.12 -27.47 0.88
CA TRP A 551 -12.78 -26.42 1.84
C TRP A 551 -12.45 -25.09 1.16
N ILE A 552 -11.76 -25.12 0.02
CA ILE A 552 -11.46 -23.92 -0.79
C ILE A 552 -12.76 -23.29 -1.26
N VAL A 553 -13.68 -24.06 -1.85
CA VAL A 553 -14.98 -23.55 -2.32
C VAL A 553 -15.83 -22.99 -1.16
N ALA A 554 -15.80 -23.62 0.01
CA ALA A 554 -16.55 -23.15 1.17
C ALA A 554 -16.03 -21.83 1.76
N ASN A 555 -14.78 -21.46 1.46
CA ASN A 555 -14.08 -20.34 2.10
C ASN A 555 -13.58 -19.27 1.13
N SER A 556 -13.94 -19.38 -0.16
CA SER A 556 -13.53 -18.45 -1.22
C SER A 556 -14.62 -18.28 -2.28
N GLU A 557 -14.46 -17.33 -3.20
CA GLU A 557 -15.34 -17.23 -4.38
C GLU A 557 -15.00 -18.21 -5.51
N VAL A 558 -14.00 -19.08 -5.34
CA VAL A 558 -13.48 -19.93 -6.42
C VAL A 558 -14.44 -21.07 -6.71
N GLU A 559 -14.78 -21.24 -8.00
CA GLU A 559 -15.55 -22.37 -8.50
C GLU A 559 -14.61 -23.44 -9.08
N ILE A 560 -14.77 -24.69 -8.63
CA ILE A 560 -14.01 -25.83 -9.13
C ILE A 560 -14.76 -26.48 -10.29
N ARG A 561 -14.03 -26.72 -11.39
CA ARG A 561 -14.58 -27.37 -12.58
C ARG A 561 -15.00 -28.81 -12.28
N PRO A 562 -16.09 -29.33 -12.90
CA PRO A 562 -16.50 -30.73 -12.79
C PRO A 562 -15.39 -31.74 -13.09
#